data_AF-A0A8H3E7W3-F1
#
_entry.id   AF-A0A8H3E7W3-F1
#
_cell.length_a   1.000
_cell.length_b   1.000
_cell.length_c   1.000
_cell.angle_alpha   90.00
_cell.angle_beta   90.00
_cell.angle_gamma   90.00
#
_symmetry.space_group_name_H-M   'P 1'
#
loop_
_entity.id
_entity.type
_entity.pdbx_description
1 polymer ?
#
loop_
_entity_poly.entity_id
_entity_poly.type
_entity_poly.pdbx_seq_one_letter_code
_entity_poly.pdbx_strand_id
1 'polypeptide(L)'
;MISLALITGLLSSQLVAAQKYAIAQDLSGFDGWTFTNGNDAKNYGNVAYLAKDVAMAQQLTYINPAGNAIIKVDNTTVGSPEDPAYGRASVKMNTTQPFTKGSLVIMDALHFPYGCSVWPAFWSQGSPEDAWPQFGEIDIVENVNLAPVNQMSLHTSQGCTLASDTQVTGKIVSNDCYNNTNGNQGCIIQMPDNSFGEAFGR
;
A
#
# COMPACT_ATOMS: atom_id res chain seq x y z
N MET A 1 64.39 -11.22 25.59
CA MET A 1 63.94 -11.41 24.19
C MET A 1 62.43 -11.24 24.17
N ILE A 2 61.95 -10.06 23.76
CA ILE A 2 60.52 -9.75 23.69
C ILE A 2 60.09 -10.05 22.24
N SER A 3 59.26 -11.07 22.07
CA SER A 3 58.74 -11.46 20.76
C SER A 3 57.51 -10.58 20.46
N LEU A 4 57.62 -9.74 19.44
CA LEU A 4 56.55 -8.87 18.97
C LEU A 4 55.75 -9.65 17.92
N ALA A 5 54.60 -10.20 18.31
CA ALA A 5 53.69 -10.84 17.38
C ALA A 5 52.90 -9.75 16.61
N LEU A 6 53.20 -9.58 15.33
CA LEU A 6 52.39 -8.76 14.42
C LEU A 6 51.08 -9.52 14.13
N ILE A 7 49.97 -9.02 14.67
CA ILE A 7 48.62 -9.45 14.29
C ILE A 7 48.25 -8.68 13.02
N THR A 8 48.43 -9.29 11.85
CA THR A 8 47.87 -8.79 10.60
C THR A 8 46.37 -9.10 10.59
N GLY A 9 45.55 -8.12 10.98
CA GLY A 9 44.10 -8.19 10.81
C GLY A 9 43.75 -8.13 9.32
N LEU A 10 43.34 -9.26 8.74
CA LEU A 10 42.70 -9.26 7.42
C LEU A 10 41.31 -8.62 7.55
N LEU A 11 41.20 -7.37 7.10
CA LEU A 11 39.91 -6.75 6.78
C LEU A 11 39.35 -7.48 5.55
N SER A 12 38.45 -8.44 5.76
CA SER A 12 37.65 -9.00 4.68
C SER A 12 36.63 -7.95 4.25
N SER A 13 36.95 -7.22 3.19
CA SER A 13 35.95 -6.41 2.48
C SER A 13 34.93 -7.37 1.86
N GLN A 14 33.78 -7.54 2.51
CA GLN A 14 32.65 -8.23 1.90
C GLN A 14 32.22 -7.42 0.67
N LEU A 15 32.49 -7.95 -0.52
CA LEU A 15 31.94 -7.42 -1.77
C LEU A 15 30.43 -7.59 -1.70
N VAL A 16 29.72 -6.52 -1.35
CA VAL A 16 28.26 -6.48 -1.47
C VAL A 16 27.94 -6.33 -2.95
N ALA A 17 27.63 -7.45 -3.61
CA ALA A 17 27.08 -7.41 -4.96
C ALA A 17 25.69 -6.78 -4.88
N ALA A 18 25.50 -5.61 -5.49
CA ALA A 18 24.18 -4.99 -5.57
C ALA A 18 23.24 -5.87 -6.39
N GLN A 19 22.07 -6.21 -5.84
CA GLN A 19 21.02 -6.89 -6.57
C GLN A 19 20.57 -6.01 -7.74
N LYS A 20 20.57 -6.57 -8.95
CA LYS A 20 20.09 -5.88 -10.15
C LYS A 20 18.63 -6.23 -10.40
N TYR A 21 17.84 -5.23 -10.74
CA TYR A 21 16.45 -5.37 -11.16
C TYR A 21 16.29 -4.86 -12.59
N ALA A 22 15.35 -5.45 -13.32
CA ALA A 22 14.89 -4.97 -14.61
C ALA A 22 13.39 -4.66 -14.53
N ILE A 23 12.92 -3.72 -15.33
CA ILE A 23 11.51 -3.37 -15.40
C ILE A 23 10.74 -4.60 -15.92
N ALA A 24 9.86 -5.15 -15.10
CA ALA A 24 9.00 -6.27 -15.45
C ALA A 24 7.61 -5.82 -15.92
N GLN A 25 7.09 -4.74 -15.34
CA GLN A 25 5.80 -4.14 -15.69
C GLN A 25 5.93 -2.62 -15.57
N ASP A 26 5.31 -1.88 -16.50
CA ASP A 26 5.14 -0.42 -16.45
C ASP A 26 3.64 -0.13 -16.36
N LEU A 27 3.23 0.54 -15.28
CA LEU A 27 1.83 0.83 -14.93
C LEU A 27 1.58 2.34 -14.84
N SER A 28 2.32 3.15 -15.61
CA SER A 28 2.20 4.62 -15.63
C SER A 28 0.84 5.14 -16.15
N GLY A 29 -0.06 4.27 -16.61
CA GLY A 29 -1.42 4.59 -17.00
C GLY A 29 -2.45 3.56 -16.52
N PHE A 30 -3.60 3.48 -17.19
CA PHE A 30 -4.72 2.61 -16.77
C PHE A 30 -4.78 1.27 -17.50
N ASP A 31 -3.80 0.99 -18.36
CA ASP A 31 -3.63 -0.33 -18.95
C ASP A 31 -2.98 -1.29 -17.94
N GLY A 32 -3.34 -2.57 -18.01
CA GLY A 32 -2.89 -3.56 -17.04
C GLY A 32 -3.68 -3.56 -15.71
N TRP A 33 -4.77 -2.80 -15.61
CA TRP A 33 -5.63 -2.72 -14.41
C TRP A 33 -7.05 -3.23 -14.67
N THR A 34 -7.59 -3.96 -13.70
CA THR A 34 -9.00 -4.34 -13.61
C THR A 34 -9.69 -3.50 -12.54
N PHE A 35 -10.85 -2.93 -12.86
CA PHE A 35 -11.62 -2.08 -11.96
C PHE A 35 -12.75 -2.89 -11.31
N THR A 36 -12.90 -2.76 -10.00
CA THR A 36 -14.07 -3.30 -9.27
C THR A 36 -15.29 -2.44 -9.57
N ASN A 37 -16.43 -3.07 -9.83
CA ASN A 37 -17.72 -2.40 -9.98
C ASN A 37 -18.67 -2.85 -8.87
N GLY A 38 -19.24 -1.89 -8.13
CA GLY A 38 -20.15 -2.12 -7.02
C GLY A 38 -19.65 -1.58 -5.67
N ASN A 39 -20.38 -1.88 -4.60
CA ASN A 39 -20.08 -1.40 -3.26
C ASN A 39 -18.95 -2.21 -2.60
N ASP A 40 -18.32 -1.64 -1.57
CA ASP A 40 -17.31 -2.37 -0.80
C ASP A 40 -17.95 -3.43 0.11
N ALA A 41 -17.93 -4.67 -0.35
CA ALA A 41 -18.49 -5.81 0.37
C ALA A 41 -17.61 -6.31 1.53
N LYS A 42 -16.35 -5.86 1.64
CA LYS A 42 -15.39 -6.39 2.62
C LYS A 42 -15.15 -5.42 3.77
N ASN A 43 -14.98 -4.13 3.47
CA ASN A 43 -14.69 -3.11 4.47
C ASN A 43 -15.91 -2.25 4.81
N TYR A 44 -17.03 -2.46 4.13
CA TYR A 44 -18.32 -1.79 4.39
C TYR A 44 -18.23 -0.25 4.36
N GLY A 45 -17.34 0.29 3.53
CA GLY A 45 -17.19 1.73 3.34
C GLY A 45 -18.39 2.35 2.62
N ASN A 46 -18.62 3.65 2.87
CA ASN A 46 -19.63 4.44 2.16
C ASN A 46 -19.15 4.84 0.76
N VAL A 47 -18.99 3.84 -0.12
CA VAL A 47 -18.35 3.97 -1.44
C VAL A 47 -19.10 3.18 -2.50
N ALA A 48 -19.14 3.73 -3.71
CA ALA A 48 -19.58 3.04 -4.92
C ALA A 48 -18.40 2.96 -5.90
N TYR A 49 -17.79 1.79 -6.06
CA TYR A 49 -16.70 1.61 -7.03
C TYR A 49 -17.27 1.51 -8.44
N LEU A 50 -16.68 2.27 -9.36
CA LEU A 50 -17.12 2.33 -10.75
C LEU A 50 -16.27 1.44 -11.66
N ALA A 51 -16.93 0.83 -12.66
CA ALA A 51 -16.24 0.22 -13.80
C ALA A 51 -15.35 1.24 -14.54
N LYS A 52 -14.29 0.74 -15.22
CA LYS A 52 -13.23 1.56 -15.83
C LYS A 52 -13.76 2.65 -16.77
N ASP A 53 -14.64 2.28 -17.69
CA ASP A 53 -15.25 3.18 -18.67
C ASP A 53 -16.08 4.29 -18.02
N VAL A 54 -16.88 3.93 -17.00
CA VAL A 54 -17.69 4.89 -16.25
C VAL A 54 -16.81 5.83 -15.42
N ALA A 55 -15.77 5.31 -14.74
CA ALA A 55 -14.82 6.11 -13.98
C ALA A 55 -14.09 7.14 -14.87
N MET A 56 -13.67 6.73 -16.07
CA MET A 56 -13.03 7.64 -17.04
C MET A 56 -14.01 8.68 -17.59
N ALA A 57 -15.25 8.27 -17.91
CA ALA A 57 -16.30 9.18 -18.38
C ALA A 57 -16.66 10.24 -17.33
N GLN A 58 -16.63 9.87 -16.03
CA GLN A 58 -16.85 10.79 -14.91
C GLN A 58 -15.57 11.51 -14.45
N GLN A 59 -14.44 11.33 -15.14
CA GLN A 59 -13.15 11.96 -14.80
C GLN A 59 -12.66 11.62 -13.38
N LEU A 60 -12.95 10.41 -12.90
CA LEU A 60 -12.34 9.85 -11.69
C LEU A 60 -10.96 9.25 -11.96
N THR A 61 -10.73 8.79 -13.20
CA THR A 61 -9.43 8.33 -13.68
C THR A 61 -9.10 8.92 -15.05
N TYR A 62 -7.92 9.53 -15.20
CA TYR A 62 -7.44 10.09 -16.47
C TYR A 62 -5.95 10.43 -16.40
N ILE A 63 -5.31 10.61 -17.57
CA ILE A 63 -3.94 11.15 -17.64
C ILE A 63 -4.05 12.66 -17.82
N ASN A 64 -3.43 13.43 -16.95
CA ASN A 64 -3.43 14.88 -17.06
C ASN A 64 -2.45 15.36 -18.19
N PRO A 65 -2.48 16.64 -18.59
CA PRO A 65 -1.58 17.14 -19.64
C PRO A 65 -0.09 17.06 -19.32
N ALA A 66 0.29 16.89 -18.04
CA ALA A 66 1.68 16.70 -17.60
C ALA A 66 2.13 15.23 -17.67
N GLY A 67 1.25 14.31 -18.04
CA GLY A 67 1.55 12.87 -18.13
C GLY A 67 1.31 12.09 -16.83
N ASN A 68 0.75 12.71 -15.79
CA ASN A 68 0.49 12.04 -14.53
C ASN A 68 -0.86 11.32 -14.57
N ALA A 69 -0.90 10.07 -14.09
CA ALA A 69 -2.15 9.39 -13.81
C ALA A 69 -2.86 10.04 -12.62
N ILE A 70 -4.10 10.47 -12.83
CA ILE A 70 -4.98 10.99 -11.79
C ILE A 70 -5.96 9.91 -11.40
N ILE A 71 -6.00 9.58 -10.12
CA ILE A 71 -6.98 8.68 -9.51
C ILE A 71 -7.62 9.46 -8.37
N LYS A 72 -8.92 9.74 -8.48
CA LYS A 72 -9.66 10.57 -7.51
C LYS A 72 -11.06 10.03 -7.24
N VAL A 73 -11.64 10.52 -6.16
CA VAL A 73 -13.05 10.31 -5.81
C VAL A 73 -13.93 11.41 -6.42
N ASP A 74 -15.23 11.16 -6.47
CA ASP A 74 -16.21 12.22 -6.72
C ASP A 74 -16.17 13.25 -5.59
N ASN A 75 -15.80 14.47 -5.96
CA ASN A 75 -15.69 15.63 -5.11
C ASN A 75 -16.66 16.75 -5.50
N THR A 76 -17.74 16.42 -6.20
CA THR A 76 -18.74 17.36 -6.74
C THR A 76 -20.16 17.06 -6.28
N THR A 77 -20.52 15.78 -6.13
CA THR A 77 -21.85 15.39 -5.69
C THR A 77 -22.01 15.53 -4.18
N VAL A 78 -23.11 16.17 -3.76
CA VAL A 78 -23.58 16.16 -2.38
C VAL A 78 -24.52 14.97 -2.21
N GLY A 79 -24.07 13.95 -1.48
CA GLY A 79 -24.89 12.80 -1.12
C GLY A 79 -26.00 13.18 -0.13
N SER A 80 -27.18 12.59 -0.29
CA SER A 80 -28.25 12.71 0.68
C SER A 80 -27.98 11.73 1.83
N PRO A 81 -27.98 12.19 3.10
CA PRO A 81 -27.84 11.29 4.25
C PRO A 81 -29.07 10.38 4.45
N GLU A 82 -30.18 10.66 3.79
CA GLU A 82 -31.41 9.87 3.82
C GLU A 82 -31.44 8.74 2.77
N ASP A 83 -30.51 8.72 1.81
CA ASP A 83 -30.41 7.65 0.82
C ASP A 83 -29.51 6.53 1.36
N PRO A 84 -30.07 5.40 1.83
CA PRO A 84 -29.28 4.29 2.35
C PRO A 84 -28.47 3.57 1.27
N ALA A 85 -28.73 3.83 -0.01
CA ALA A 85 -27.99 3.27 -1.13
C ALA A 85 -26.86 4.20 -1.62
N TYR A 86 -26.77 5.43 -1.10
CA TYR A 86 -25.72 6.35 -1.50
C TYR A 86 -24.35 5.81 -1.12
N GLY A 87 -23.44 5.83 -2.08
CA GLY A 87 -22.02 5.60 -1.92
C GLY A 87 -21.25 6.65 -2.71
N ARG A 88 -20.20 7.25 -2.12
CA ARG A 88 -19.38 8.21 -2.87
C ARG A 88 -18.67 7.48 -4.00
N ALA A 89 -18.81 7.97 -5.24
CA ALA A 89 -18.16 7.34 -6.38
C ALA A 89 -16.64 7.38 -6.24
N SER A 90 -16.00 6.23 -6.45
CA SER A 90 -14.55 6.03 -6.34
C SER A 90 -14.11 4.89 -7.27
N VAL A 91 -12.83 4.52 -7.21
CA VAL A 91 -12.28 3.38 -7.95
C VAL A 91 -11.46 2.48 -7.02
N LYS A 92 -11.58 1.17 -7.24
CA LYS A 92 -10.68 0.13 -6.70
C LYS A 92 -10.12 -0.61 -7.90
N MET A 93 -8.80 -0.68 -8.00
CA MET A 93 -8.09 -1.23 -9.14
C MET A 93 -7.12 -2.30 -8.69
N ASN A 94 -7.11 -3.43 -9.38
CA ASN A 94 -6.15 -4.52 -9.19
C ASN A 94 -5.33 -4.72 -10.45
N THR A 95 -4.06 -5.07 -10.32
CA THR A 95 -3.25 -5.42 -11.49
C THR A 95 -3.80 -6.67 -12.15
N THR A 96 -3.76 -6.71 -13.47
CA THR A 96 -4.16 -7.88 -14.28
C THR A 96 -3.14 -9.00 -14.20
N GLN A 97 -1.88 -8.68 -13.88
CA GLN A 97 -0.80 -9.63 -13.69
C GLN A 97 -0.26 -9.54 -12.25
N PRO A 98 -0.01 -10.69 -11.60
CA PRO A 98 0.55 -10.70 -10.25
C PRO A 98 2.03 -10.33 -10.27
N PHE A 99 2.50 -9.76 -9.16
CA PHE A 99 3.92 -9.66 -8.87
C PHE A 99 4.41 -10.96 -8.22
N THR A 100 5.57 -11.46 -8.64
CA THR A 100 6.14 -12.70 -8.09
C THR A 100 7.11 -12.40 -6.94
N LYS A 101 7.37 -13.40 -6.10
CA LYS A 101 8.36 -13.30 -5.02
C LYS A 101 9.71 -12.84 -5.57
N GLY A 102 10.32 -11.87 -4.90
CA GLY A 102 11.57 -11.24 -5.34
C GLY A 102 11.38 -10.03 -6.26
N SER A 103 10.15 -9.63 -6.57
CA SER A 103 9.87 -8.38 -7.28
C SER A 103 10.13 -7.16 -6.39
N LEU A 104 10.53 -6.05 -7.01
CA LEU A 104 10.55 -4.73 -6.41
C LEU A 104 9.38 -3.93 -7.01
N VAL A 105 8.48 -3.46 -6.16
CA VAL A 105 7.34 -2.62 -6.56
C VAL A 105 7.63 -1.19 -6.14
N ILE A 106 7.50 -0.24 -7.07
CA ILE A 106 7.75 1.17 -6.84
C ILE A 106 6.51 1.94 -7.29
N MET A 107 5.97 2.76 -6.39
CA MET A 107 4.98 3.79 -6.71
C MET A 107 5.66 5.14 -6.53
N ASP A 108 5.73 5.92 -7.62
CA ASP A 108 6.11 7.32 -7.59
C ASP A 108 4.83 8.16 -7.63
N ALA A 109 4.58 8.92 -6.56
CA ALA A 109 3.34 9.66 -6.37
C ALA A 109 3.64 11.10 -5.95
N LEU A 110 3.04 12.04 -6.67
CA LEU A 110 3.09 13.47 -6.33
C LEU A 110 2.05 13.86 -5.27
N HIS A 111 1.02 13.04 -5.09
CA HIS A 111 -0.08 13.27 -4.15
C HIS A 111 -0.69 11.93 -3.75
N PHE A 112 -1.08 11.79 -2.49
CA PHE A 112 -1.86 10.65 -1.99
C PHE A 112 -3.15 11.14 -1.34
N PRO A 113 -4.31 10.47 -1.51
CA PRO A 113 -5.57 10.99 -0.97
C PRO A 113 -5.53 11.16 0.55
N TYR A 114 -6.20 12.19 1.06
CA TYR A 114 -6.35 12.44 2.50
C TYR A 114 -7.63 13.24 2.77
N GLY A 115 -8.11 13.20 4.02
CA GLY A 115 -9.29 13.96 4.45
C GLY A 115 -10.14 13.22 5.46
N CYS A 116 -11.08 13.93 6.11
CA CYS A 116 -12.04 13.29 7.00
C CYS A 116 -12.80 12.16 6.27
N SER A 117 -12.90 11.00 6.91
CA SER A 117 -13.59 9.81 6.38
C SER A 117 -12.97 9.19 5.11
N VAL A 118 -11.78 9.62 4.71
CA VAL A 118 -11.03 9.01 3.60
C VAL A 118 -10.19 7.85 4.13
N TRP A 119 -10.21 6.71 3.43
CA TRP A 119 -9.34 5.56 3.70
C TRP A 119 -8.72 5.11 2.37
N PRO A 120 -7.56 5.67 1.98
CA PRO A 120 -6.85 5.29 0.78
C PRO A 120 -5.79 4.23 1.10
N ALA A 121 -5.59 3.30 0.16
CA ALA A 121 -4.61 2.24 0.30
C ALA A 121 -3.86 2.01 -1.02
N PHE A 122 -2.53 1.92 -0.94
CA PHE A 122 -1.69 1.26 -1.93
C PHE A 122 -1.10 0.02 -1.27
N TRP A 123 -1.57 -1.13 -1.71
CA TRP A 123 -1.36 -2.40 -1.03
C TRP A 123 -1.25 -3.54 -2.05
N SER A 124 -0.84 -4.70 -1.58
CA SER A 124 -0.82 -5.94 -2.36
C SER A 124 -1.41 -7.08 -1.55
N GLN A 125 -2.05 -8.00 -2.24
CA GLN A 125 -2.63 -9.20 -1.63
C GLN A 125 -2.32 -10.42 -2.50
N GLY A 126 -2.14 -11.56 -1.83
CA GLY A 126 -1.99 -12.84 -2.50
C GLY A 126 -3.29 -13.34 -3.16
N SER A 127 -3.14 -14.02 -4.29
CA SER A 127 -4.24 -14.57 -5.09
C SER A 127 -4.51 -16.05 -4.77
N PRO A 128 -5.78 -16.52 -4.85
CA PRO A 128 -6.98 -15.76 -5.20
C PRO A 128 -7.49 -14.88 -4.05
N GLU A 129 -8.20 -13.79 -4.40
CA GLU A 129 -8.64 -12.75 -3.46
C GLU A 129 -9.60 -13.27 -2.37
N ASP A 130 -10.37 -14.32 -2.66
CA ASP A 130 -11.33 -14.95 -1.75
C ASP A 130 -10.69 -15.89 -0.72
N ALA A 131 -9.41 -16.21 -0.90
CA ALA A 131 -8.63 -17.02 0.04
C ALA A 131 -7.88 -16.20 1.10
N TRP A 132 -8.12 -14.89 1.19
CA TRP A 132 -7.53 -14.05 2.24
C TRP A 132 -7.86 -14.59 3.65
N PRO A 133 -6.90 -14.59 4.60
CA PRO A 133 -5.51 -14.07 4.54
C PRO A 133 -4.47 -15.13 4.17
N GLN A 134 -4.87 -16.27 3.60
CA GLN A 134 -3.99 -17.44 3.39
C GLN A 134 -2.73 -17.11 2.59
N PHE A 135 -2.84 -16.19 1.64
CA PHE A 135 -1.74 -15.77 0.77
C PHE A 135 -1.13 -14.42 1.14
N GLY A 136 -1.52 -13.89 2.30
CA GLY A 136 -0.99 -12.66 2.87
C GLY A 136 -1.48 -11.38 2.21
N GLU A 137 -1.20 -10.28 2.90
CA GLU A 137 -1.46 -8.91 2.51
C GLU A 137 -0.30 -8.03 2.98
N ILE A 138 0.05 -7.03 2.17
CA ILE A 138 1.09 -6.04 2.44
C ILE A 138 0.51 -4.66 2.14
N ASP A 139 0.28 -3.87 3.18
CA ASP A 139 -0.18 -2.49 3.06
C ASP A 139 1.06 -1.58 3.06
N ILE A 140 1.31 -0.97 1.90
CA ILE A 140 2.53 -0.19 1.67
C ILE A 140 2.29 1.27 2.04
N VAL A 141 1.14 1.82 1.64
CA VAL A 141 0.67 3.14 2.06
C VAL A 141 -0.80 3.05 2.44
N GLU A 142 -1.10 3.11 3.73
CA GLU A 142 -2.46 3.03 4.25
C GLU A 142 -2.59 3.80 5.57
N ASN A 143 -3.66 4.60 5.67
CA ASN A 143 -4.18 5.07 6.93
C ASN A 143 -5.61 5.63 6.72
N VAL A 144 -6.26 6.09 7.78
CA VAL A 144 -7.62 6.60 7.75
C VAL A 144 -7.71 8.05 8.18
N ASN A 145 -8.75 8.74 7.70
CA ASN A 145 -9.11 10.09 8.09
C ASN A 145 -7.97 11.10 7.87
N LEU A 146 -7.72 11.93 8.88
CA LEU A 146 -6.66 12.96 8.90
C LEU A 146 -5.37 12.44 9.56
N ALA A 147 -5.10 11.13 9.49
CA ALA A 147 -3.86 10.60 10.02
C ALA A 147 -2.64 11.31 9.39
N PRO A 148 -1.64 11.73 10.18
CA PRO A 148 -0.53 12.53 9.68
C PRO A 148 0.64 11.69 9.16
N VAL A 149 0.62 10.38 9.40
CA VAL A 149 1.71 9.46 9.09
C VAL A 149 1.19 8.13 8.57
N ASN A 150 2.01 7.48 7.75
CA ASN A 150 1.66 6.20 7.15
C ASN A 150 1.74 5.08 8.19
N GLN A 151 0.93 4.05 8.01
CA GLN A 151 1.07 2.76 8.69
C GLN A 151 1.32 1.70 7.63
N MET A 152 2.46 1.02 7.72
CA MET A 152 2.72 -0.16 6.90
C MET A 152 2.34 -1.39 7.72
N SER A 153 1.56 -2.30 7.13
CA SER A 153 1.09 -3.51 7.79
C SER A 153 1.30 -4.77 6.95
N LEU A 154 1.39 -5.90 7.66
CA LEU A 154 1.22 -7.22 7.07
C LEU A 154 0.07 -7.93 7.77
N HIS A 155 -0.77 -8.60 6.98
CA HIS A 155 -1.82 -9.50 7.46
C HIS A 155 -1.59 -10.91 6.91
N THR A 156 -1.61 -11.90 7.79
CA THR A 156 -1.33 -13.30 7.44
C THR A 156 -2.26 -14.26 8.19
N SER A 157 -2.23 -15.54 7.80
CA SER A 157 -2.65 -16.62 8.71
C SER A 157 -1.74 -16.71 9.95
N GLN A 158 -2.15 -17.50 10.94
CA GLN A 158 -1.46 -17.65 12.21
C GLN A 158 0.01 -18.11 12.05
N GLY A 159 0.90 -17.59 12.91
CA GLY A 159 2.29 -18.06 13.03
C GLY A 159 3.33 -17.16 12.36
N CYS A 160 2.96 -15.95 11.93
CA CYS A 160 3.89 -14.95 11.42
C CYS A 160 3.99 -13.78 12.39
N THR A 161 5.21 -13.50 12.86
CA THR A 161 5.52 -12.33 13.68
C THR A 161 6.78 -11.66 13.15
N LEU A 162 6.94 -10.36 13.40
CA LEU A 162 8.21 -9.67 13.16
C LEU A 162 9.34 -10.31 13.97
N ALA A 163 10.53 -10.39 13.37
CA ALA A 163 11.71 -10.90 14.05
C ALA A 163 12.17 -9.92 15.15
N SER A 164 12.74 -10.42 16.25
CA SER A 164 13.15 -9.58 17.37
C SER A 164 14.24 -8.56 17.04
N ASP A 165 15.04 -8.83 16.00
CA ASP A 165 16.12 -7.99 15.50
C ASP A 165 15.72 -7.21 14.24
N THR A 166 14.41 -7.06 13.97
CA THR A 166 13.88 -6.26 12.86
C THR A 166 14.40 -4.83 12.94
N GLN A 167 15.15 -4.41 11.91
CA GLN A 167 15.69 -3.06 11.80
C GLN A 167 14.75 -2.21 10.94
N VAL A 168 14.13 -1.20 11.55
CA VAL A 168 13.23 -0.25 10.89
C VAL A 168 13.53 1.16 11.36
N THR A 169 13.29 2.14 10.50
CA THR A 169 13.37 3.56 10.86
C THR A 169 12.07 4.08 11.48
N GLY A 170 10.96 3.37 11.25
CA GLY A 170 9.66 3.63 11.87
C GLY A 170 9.55 3.03 13.28
N LYS A 171 8.38 3.22 13.89
CA LYS A 171 8.02 2.65 15.19
C LYS A 171 7.24 1.37 15.00
N ILE A 172 7.71 0.27 15.57
CA ILE A 172 6.94 -0.97 15.67
C ILE A 172 5.77 -0.75 16.63
N VAL A 173 4.54 -0.90 16.14
CA VAL A 173 3.29 -0.75 16.91
C VAL A 173 2.69 -2.11 17.25
N SER A 174 2.78 -3.07 16.33
CA SER A 174 2.32 -4.45 16.52
C SER A 174 3.32 -5.41 15.87
N ASN A 175 3.59 -6.53 16.54
CA ASN A 175 4.52 -7.56 16.08
C ASN A 175 3.83 -8.79 15.48
N ASP A 176 2.56 -9.05 15.82
CA ASP A 176 1.83 -10.24 15.37
C ASP A 176 1.07 -9.94 14.09
N CYS A 177 1.41 -10.62 13.00
CA CYS A 177 0.82 -10.40 11.69
C CYS A 177 -0.47 -11.19 11.50
N TYR A 178 -0.90 -11.99 12.47
CA TYR A 178 -2.12 -12.79 12.37
C TYR A 178 -3.37 -11.91 12.29
N ASN A 179 -4.13 -12.06 11.21
CA ASN A 179 -5.33 -11.29 10.90
C ASN A 179 -6.46 -11.43 11.95
N ASN A 180 -6.46 -12.46 12.80
CA ASN A 180 -7.49 -12.62 13.84
C ASN A 180 -7.03 -12.09 15.21
N THR A 181 -5.81 -11.57 15.32
CA THR A 181 -5.33 -10.88 16.53
C THR A 181 -5.83 -9.43 16.53
N ASN A 182 -6.34 -8.97 17.67
CA ASN A 182 -6.76 -7.57 17.92
C ASN A 182 -7.72 -6.99 16.86
N GLY A 183 -8.60 -7.81 16.27
CA GLY A 183 -9.59 -7.34 15.30
C GLY A 183 -8.98 -7.00 13.93
N ASN A 184 -8.12 -7.87 13.40
CA ASN A 184 -7.41 -7.67 12.13
C ASN A 184 -6.42 -6.50 12.15
N GLN A 185 -5.71 -6.34 13.26
CA GLN A 185 -4.69 -5.29 13.36
C GLN A 185 -3.47 -5.59 12.47
N GLY A 186 -3.07 -6.86 12.34
CA GLY A 186 -1.80 -7.23 11.71
C GLY A 186 -0.58 -6.72 12.49
N CYS A 187 0.60 -6.90 11.90
CA CYS A 187 1.83 -6.35 12.44
C CYS A 187 2.11 -5.02 11.74
N ILE A 188 2.43 -3.99 12.52
CA ILE A 188 2.38 -2.59 12.08
C ILE A 188 3.70 -1.91 12.37
N ILE A 189 4.20 -1.20 11.36
CA ILE A 189 5.26 -0.20 11.50
C ILE A 189 4.65 1.16 11.16
N GLN A 190 4.60 2.06 12.16
CA GLN A 190 4.23 3.45 11.96
C GLN A 190 5.44 4.22 11.41
N MET A 191 5.23 4.91 10.30
CA MET A 191 6.30 5.65 9.62
C MET A 191 6.59 7.01 10.27
N PRO A 192 7.78 7.60 10.01
CA PRO A 192 8.10 8.96 10.44
C PRO A 192 7.17 10.02 9.86
N ASP A 193 7.32 11.26 10.34
CA ASP A 193 6.53 12.42 9.90
C ASP A 193 6.62 12.65 8.38
N ASN A 194 5.58 13.30 7.83
CA ASN A 194 5.44 13.62 6.39
C ASN A 194 5.33 12.40 5.47
N SER A 195 5.03 11.21 6.02
CA SER A 195 4.87 9.97 5.25
C SER A 195 3.47 9.73 4.71
N PHE A 196 2.47 10.52 5.13
CA PHE A 196 1.07 10.36 4.70
C PHE A 196 0.31 11.69 4.85
N GLY A 197 -0.91 11.70 4.33
CA GLY A 197 -1.87 12.76 4.60
C GLY A 197 -1.51 14.06 3.91
N GLU A 198 -1.99 15.17 4.49
CA GLU A 198 -1.77 16.50 3.97
C GLU A 198 -0.27 16.86 3.85
N ALA A 199 0.57 16.36 4.75
CA ALA A 199 2.00 16.65 4.75
C ALA A 199 2.75 15.98 3.59
N PHE A 200 2.29 14.82 3.13
CA PHE A 200 2.83 14.16 1.93
C PHE A 200 2.31 14.78 0.64
N GLY A 201 1.00 15.13 0.61
CA GLY A 201 0.32 15.58 -0.61
C GLY A 201 0.45 17.06 -0.95
N ARG A 202 1.22 17.84 -0.19
CA ARG A 202 1.39 19.30 -0.39
C ARG A 202 2.57 19.65 -1.29
#